data_AF-A0A9P4PLE4-F1
#
_entry.id   AF-A0A9P4PLE4-F1
#
_cell.length_a   1.000
_cell.length_b   1.000
_cell.length_c   1.000
_cell.angle_alpha   90.00
_cell.angle_beta   90.00
_cell.angle_gamma   90.00
#
_symmetry.space_group_name_H-M   'P 1'
#
loop_
_entity.id
_entity.type
_entity.pdbx_description
1 polymer ?
#
loop_
_entity_poly.entity_id
_entity_poly.type
_entity_poly.pdbx_seq_one_letter_code
_entity_poly.pdbx_strand_id
1 'polypeptide(L)' 'MSLTGSMSKLVEFISKKPVPEHQKNVIFEVTAEDQTEEDVEIPYIMVELQK' A
#
# COMPACT_ATOMS: atom_id res chain seq x y z
N MET A 1 2.11 -11.70 13.27
CA MET A 1 2.80 -10.70 12.41
C MET A 1 2.08 -9.38 12.65
N SER A 2 2.69 -8.44 13.37
CA SER A 2 2.04 -7.16 13.68
C SER A 2 2.17 -6.23 12.48
N LEU A 3 1.05 -5.74 11.92
CA LEU A 3 1.01 -4.74 10.84
C LEU A 3 1.22 -3.30 11.36
N THR A 4 1.72 -3.15 12.58
CA THR A 4 2.02 -1.85 13.19
C THR A 4 3.31 -1.27 12.60
N GLY A 5 3.20 -0.53 11.50
CA GLY A 5 4.32 0.13 10.82
C GLY A 5 3.84 1.12 9.76
N SER A 6 4.73 1.99 9.28
CA SER A 6 4.44 2.88 8.15
C SER A 6 4.34 2.09 6.85
N MET A 7 3.59 2.62 5.88
CA MET A 7 3.46 1.98 4.56
C MET A 7 4.82 1.85 3.85
N SER A 8 5.72 2.82 4.07
CA SER A 8 7.12 2.76 3.59
C SER A 8 7.84 1.50 4.08
N LYS A 9 7.75 1.17 5.38
CA LYS A 9 8.39 -0.04 5.94
C LYS A 9 7.82 -1.32 5.36
N LEU A 10 6.51 -1.37 5.09
CA LEU A 10 5.88 -2.54 4.47
C LEU A 10 6.41 -2.75 3.05
N VAL A 11 6.49 -1.68 2.24
CA VAL A 11 7.02 -1.72 0.88
C VAL A 11 8.46 -2.20 0.86
N GLU A 12 9.32 -1.71 1.76
CA GLU A 12 10.71 -2.16 1.87
C GLU A 12 10.83 -3.63 2.29
N PHE A 13 10.00 -4.04 3.25
CA PHE A 13 10.01 -5.40 3.76
C PHE A 13 9.62 -6.44 2.69
N ILE A 14 8.62 -6.14 1.86
CA ILE A 14 8.16 -7.04 0.80
C ILE A 14 9.10 -6.99 -0.40
N SER A 15 9.52 -5.79 -0.84
CA SER A 15 10.38 -5.62 -2.01
C SER A 15 11.83 -6.06 -1.79
N LYS A 16 12.25 -6.21 -0.52
CA LYS A 16 13.65 -6.45 -0.11
C LYS A 16 14.62 -5.37 -0.59
N LYS A 17 14.10 -4.16 -0.86
CA LYS A 17 14.86 -2.99 -1.32
C LYS A 17 14.41 -1.75 -0.53
N PRO A 18 15.32 -0.81 -0.24
CA PRO A 18 14.92 0.46 0.34
C PRO A 18 14.05 1.24 -0.64
N VAL A 19 13.11 2.05 -0.12
CA VAL A 19 12.37 3.00 -0.95
C VAL A 19 13.32 4.13 -1.36
N PRO A 20 13.42 4.48 -2.66
CA PRO A 20 14.31 5.55 -3.11
C PRO A 20 14.01 6.91 -2.46
N GLU A 21 15.04 7.71 -2.18
CA GLU A 21 14.84 8.99 -1.47
C GLU A 21 13.97 10.01 -2.21
N HIS A 22 13.92 9.97 -3.54
CA HIS A 22 13.07 10.89 -4.30
C HIS A 22 11.62 10.41 -4.39
N GLN A 23 11.32 9.16 -4.03
CA GLN A 23 9.98 8.59 -4.14
C GLN A 23 9.09 9.15 -3.03
N LYS A 24 8.08 9.94 -3.43
CA LYS A 24 7.11 10.53 -2.50
C LYS A 24 5.80 9.76 -2.42
N ASN A 25 5.39 9.11 -3.51
CA ASN A 25 4.08 8.47 -3.61
C ASN A 25 4.23 7.01 -4.02
N VAL A 26 3.35 6.14 -3.54
CA VAL A 26 3.24 4.75 -4.01
C VAL A 26 1.78 4.48 -4.37
N ILE A 27 1.58 3.82 -5.51
CA ILE A 27 0.26 3.38 -5.96
C ILE A 27 0.04 1.95 -5.47
N PHE A 28 -1.10 1.70 -4.85
CA PHE A 28 -1.55 0.39 -4.40
C PHE A 28 -2.79 -0.01 -5.19
N GLU A 29 -2.73 -1.19 -5.78
CA GLU A 29 -3.89 -1.91 -6.27
C GLU A 29 -4.45 -2.74 -5.12
N VAL A 30 -5.76 -2.68 -4.93
CA VAL A 30 -6.45 -3.35 -3.82
C VAL A 30 -7.72 -4.02 -4.35
N THR A 31 -7.98 -5.23 -3.85
CA THR A 31 -9.29 -5.88 -4.00
C THR A 31 -10.13 -5.52 -2.79
N ALA A 32 -11.40 -5.20 -3.01
CA ALA A 32 -12.35 -4.93 -1.95
C ALA A 32 -13.68 -5.65 -2.24
N GLU A 33 -14.28 -6.16 -1.17
CA GLU A 33 -15.66 -6.63 -1.16
C GLU A 33 -16.54 -5.52 -0.59
N ASP A 34 -17.76 -5.38 -1.11
CA ASP A 34 -18.74 -4.45 -0.55
C ASP A 34 -19.48 -5.04 0.68
N GLN A 35 -20.49 -4.32 1.19
CA GLN A 35 -21.24 -4.79 2.38
C GLN A 35 -22.12 -6.02 2.12
N THR A 36 -22.20 -6.46 0.87
CA THR A 36 -22.94 -7.65 0.43
C THR A 36 -22.01 -8.83 0.10
N GLU A 37 -20.71 -8.70 0.38
CA GLU A 37 -19.68 -9.72 0.11
C GLU A 37 -19.44 -9.96 -1.39
N GLU A 38 -19.79 -8.99 -2.24
CA GLU A 38 -19.48 -9.03 -3.67
C GLU A 38 -18.15 -8.31 -3.97
N ASP A 39 -17.29 -8.95 -4.78
CA ASP A 39 -16.07 -8.34 -5.30
C ASP A 39 -16.43 -7.15 -6.21
N VAL A 40 -15.95 -5.96 -5.85
CA VAL A 40 -16.22 -4.73 -6.60
C VAL A 40 -14.94 -4.15 -7.19
N GLU A 41 -15.03 -3.69 -8.43
CA GLU A 41 -13.95 -2.95 -9.08
C GLU A 41 -13.84 -1.54 -8.47
N ILE A 42 -12.66 -1.22 -7.93
CA ILE A 42 -12.39 0.08 -7.31
C ILE A 42 -11.12 0.71 -7.90
N PRO A 43 -11.00 2.05 -7.83
CA PRO A 43 -9.79 2.73 -8.27
C PRO A 43 -8.57 2.40 -7.39
N TYR A 44 -7.39 2.67 -7.94
CA TYR A 44 -6.14 2.61 -7.18
C TYR A 44 -6.10 3.61 -6.02
N ILE A 45 -5.24 3.33 -5.03
CA ILE A 45 -4.95 4.24 -3.92
C ILE A 45 -3.53 4.77 -4.09
N MET A 46 -3.38 6.10 -4.13
CA MET A 46 -2.07 6.75 -4.05
C MET A 46 -1.78 7.15 -2.61
N VAL A 47 -0.70 6.61 -2.04
CA VAL A 47 -0.26 6.94 -0.68
C VAL A 47 0.98 7.83 -0.75
N GLU A 48 0.92 8.98 -0.11
CA GLU A 48 2.11 9.79 0.18
C GLU A 48 2.91 9.13 1.30
N LEU A 49 4.17 8.80 1.02
CA LEU A 49 5.04 8.13 1.98
C LEU A 49 5.56 9.14 3.00
N GLN A 50 5.22 8.88 4.26
CA GLN A 50 5.87 9.53 5.39
C GLN A 50 7.21 8.85 5.64
N LYS A 51 8.28 9.65 5.63
CA LYS A 51 9.64 9.23 5.96
C LYS A 51 9.95 9.49 7.41
#